data_AF-A0A314YA59-F1
#
_entry.id   AF-A0A314YA59-F1
#
_cell.length_a   1.000
_cell.length_b   1.000
_cell.length_c   1.000
_cell.angle_alpha   90.00
_cell.angle_beta   90.00
_cell.angle_gamma   90.00
#
_symmetry.space_group_name_H-M   'P 1'
#
loop_
_entity.id
_entity.type
_entity.pdbx_description
1 polymer ?
#
loop_
_entity_poly.entity_id
_entity_poly.type
_entity_poly.pdbx_seq_one_letter_code
_entity_poly.pdbx_strand_id
1 'polypeptide(L)' 'MVAGPDKHDSFHDVRANYNYTEPTLVGNAGLVAALVALSGDRTTDGIDKNTMFSAIPPMFPTPPPPPLSESKP' A
#
# COMPACT_ATOMS: atom_id res chain seq x y z
N MET A 1 5.93 0.19 13.97
CA MET A 1 7.04 0.68 14.78
C MET A 1 6.79 0.16 16.16
N VAL A 2 7.84 -0.34 16.78
CA VAL A 2 7.80 -0.69 18.20
C VAL A 2 7.94 0.60 19.03
N ALA A 3 7.66 0.55 20.32
CA ALA A 3 7.67 1.73 21.19
C ALA A 3 9.02 2.48 21.23
N GLY A 4 10.14 1.77 21.03
CA GLY A 4 11.46 2.37 20.85
C GLY A 4 12.39 2.19 22.06
N PRO A 5 13.62 2.70 22.00
CA PRO A 5 14.59 2.63 23.09
C PRO A 5 14.22 3.55 24.25
N ASP A 6 14.87 3.35 25.41
CA ASP A 6 14.73 4.24 26.56
C ASP A 6 15.52 5.56 26.41
N LYS A 7 15.54 6.37 27.47
CA LYS A 7 16.24 7.67 27.50
C LYS A 7 17.76 7.56 27.38
N HIS A 8 18.32 6.36 27.53
CA HIS A 8 19.74 6.06 27.39
C HIS A 8 20.03 5.35 26.05
N ASP A 9 19.09 5.39 25.11
CA ASP A 9 19.17 4.74 23.80
C ASP A 9 19.30 3.21 23.90
N SER A 10 18.90 2.61 25.02
CA SER A 10 18.96 1.17 25.23
C SER A 10 17.66 0.51 24.76
N PHE A 11 17.77 -0.45 23.85
CA PHE A 11 16.65 -1.23 23.33
C PHE A 11 16.75 -2.70 23.76
N HIS A 12 15.76 -3.17 24.52
CA HIS A 12 15.70 -4.56 24.98
C HIS A 12 14.70 -5.34 24.13
N ASP A 13 15.21 -6.16 23.21
CA ASP A 13 14.38 -7.05 22.38
C ASP A 13 13.92 -8.28 23.17
N VAL A 14 12.97 -8.07 24.07
CA VAL A 14 12.35 -9.11 24.90
C VAL A 14 10.87 -9.10 24.62
N ARG A 15 10.35 -10.22 24.11
CA ARG A 15 8.94 -10.36 23.67
C ARG A 15 7.90 -10.07 24.76
N ALA A 16 8.27 -10.23 26.04
CA ALA A 16 7.42 -9.93 27.19
C ALA A 16 7.47 -8.45 27.64
N ASN A 17 8.33 -7.64 27.02
CA ASN A 17 8.53 -6.25 27.39
C ASN A 17 7.83 -5.31 26.39
N TYR A 18 6.52 -5.18 26.55
CA TYR A 18 5.66 -4.37 25.69
C TYR A 18 6.09 -2.89 25.61
N ASN A 19 6.77 -2.36 26.64
CA ASN A 19 7.30 -0.99 26.63
C ASN A 19 8.34 -0.72 25.52
N TYR A 20 8.95 -1.77 24.96
CA TYR A 20 9.96 -1.65 23.90
C TYR A 20 9.49 -2.32 22.61
N THR A 21 8.77 -3.44 22.70
CA THR A 21 8.48 -4.30 21.54
C THR A 21 7.03 -4.22 21.06
N GLU A 22 6.14 -3.48 21.72
CA GLU A 22 4.74 -3.42 21.32
C GLU A 22 4.59 -2.69 19.96
N PRO A 23 4.08 -3.37 18.91
CA PRO A 23 3.83 -2.73 17.63
C PRO A 23 2.56 -1.89 17.70
N THR A 24 2.69 -0.57 17.59
CA THR A 24 1.54 0.34 17.67
C THR A 24 1.00 0.70 16.27
N LEU A 25 -0.34 0.67 16.13
CA LEU A 25 -1.02 1.06 14.88
C LEU A 25 -0.72 2.52 14.51
N VAL A 26 -0.74 3.41 15.51
CA VAL A 26 -0.45 4.84 15.35
C VAL A 26 1.01 5.07 14.92
N GLY A 27 1.97 4.35 15.52
CA GLY A 27 3.38 4.45 15.14
C GLY A 27 3.64 3.97 13.71
N ASN A 28 2.97 2.90 13.27
CA ASN A 28 3.03 2.45 11.88
C ASN A 28 2.41 3.47 10.91
N ALA A 29 1.23 3.99 11.22
CA ALA A 29 0.54 4.95 10.36
C ALA A 29 1.34 6.26 10.22
N GLY A 30 1.89 6.77 11.33
CA GLY A 30 2.75 7.96 11.33
C GLY A 30 4.05 7.75 10.55
N LEU A 31 4.69 6.59 10.67
CA LEU A 31 5.90 6.26 9.89
C LEU A 31 5.63 6.24 8.39
N VAL A 32 4.53 5.60 7.98
CA VAL A 32 4.13 5.53 6.56
C VAL A 32 3.88 6.94 6.03
N ALA A 33 3.17 7.80 6.78
CA ALA A 33 2.95 9.19 6.39
C ALA A 33 4.26 9.98 6.23
N ALA A 34 5.22 9.80 7.15
CA ALA A 34 6.52 10.45 7.08
C ALA A 34 7.36 9.96 5.88
N LEU A 35 7.34 8.65 5.58
CA LEU A 35 8.02 8.07 4.42
C LEU A 35 7.41 8.56 3.10
N VAL A 36 6.08 8.68 3.03
CA VAL A 36 5.38 9.25 1.86
C VAL A 36 5.74 10.72 1.67
N ALA A 37 5.74 11.52 2.74
CA ALA A 37 6.13 12.93 2.69
C ALA A 37 7.61 13.13 2.28
N LEU A 38 8.50 12.24 2.73
CA LEU A 38 9.93 12.27 2.39
C LEU A 38 10.21 11.80 0.94
N SER A 39 9.31 11.01 0.36
CA SER A 39 9.44 10.49 -1.02
C SER A 39 9.10 11.54 -2.10
N GLY A 40 9.04 12.83 -1.73
CA GLY A 40 8.52 13.96 -2.52
C GLY A 40 8.82 13.92 -4.01
N ASP A 41 7.79 14.26 -4.82
CA ASP A 41 7.62 14.37 -6.29
C ASP A 41 8.23 13.28 -7.20
N ARG A 42 9.25 12.54 -6.76
CA ARG A 42 9.95 11.50 -7.51
C ARG A 42 9.14 10.23 -7.71
N THR A 43 8.00 10.07 -7.04
CA THR A 43 7.14 8.88 -7.19
C THR A 43 6.09 9.04 -8.27
N THR A 44 5.77 10.26 -8.71
CA THR A 44 4.68 10.51 -9.67
C THR A 44 5.15 10.87 -11.07
N ASP A 45 6.38 11.38 -11.22
CA ASP A 45 6.90 11.82 -12.53
C ASP A 45 7.21 10.68 -13.51
N GLY A 46 7.21 9.42 -13.03
CA GLY A 46 7.47 8.22 -13.84
C GLY A 46 6.29 7.25 -13.97
N ILE A 47 5.11 7.56 -13.40
CA ILE A 47 3.94 6.68 -13.46
C ILE A 47 3.00 7.18 -14.55
N ASP A 48 2.93 6.43 -15.66
CA ASP A 48 1.89 6.62 -16.67
C ASP A 48 0.55 6.04 -16.18
N LYS A 49 -0.28 6.93 -15.63
CA LYS A 49 -1.62 6.60 -15.09
C LYS A 49 -2.55 6.03 -16.15
N ASN A 50 -2.29 6.29 -17.44
CA ASN A 50 -3.13 5.79 -18.53
C ASN A 50 -2.83 4.31 -18.86
N THR A 51 -1.64 3.81 -18.52
CA THR A 51 -1.21 2.45 -18.90
C THR A 51 -0.78 1.57 -17.74
N MET A 52 -0.74 2.08 -16.50
CA MET A 52 -0.27 1.36 -15.31
C MET A 52 -0.97 0.01 -15.04
N PHE A 53 -2.18 -0.21 -15.58
CA PHE A 53 -2.94 -1.46 -15.43
C PHE A 53 -3.03 -2.29 -16.72
N SER A 54 -2.37 -1.87 -17.81
CA SER A 54 -2.45 -2.56 -19.11
C SER A 54 -1.91 -4.00 -19.09
N ALA A 55 -0.93 -4.27 -18.22
CA ALA A 55 -0.35 -5.59 -18.05
C ALA A 55 -1.13 -6.50 -17.09
N ILE A 56 -2.19 -5.99 -16.45
CA ILE A 56 -3.04 -6.80 -15.56
C ILE A 56 -4.14 -7.46 -16.41
N PRO A 57 -4.18 -8.80 -16.49
CA PRO A 57 -5.26 -9.51 -17.15
C PRO A 57 -6.61 -9.18 -16.49
N PRO A 58 -7.73 -9.10 -17.24
CA PRO A 58 -9.04 -8.88 -16.67
C PRO A 58 -9.36 -9.93 -15.60
N MET A 59 -9.70 -9.50 -14.38
CA MET A 59 -10.05 -10.42 -13.27
C MET A 59 -11.42 -11.08 -13.44
N PHE A 60 -12.18 -10.65 -14.45
CA PHE A 60 -13.47 -11.23 -14.80
C PHE A 60 -13.46 -11.64 -16.27
N PRO A 61 -14.14 -12.74 -16.62
CA PRO A 61 -14.35 -13.08 -18.01
C PRO A 61 -15.01 -11.90 -18.72
N THR A 62 -14.54 -11.60 -19.92
CA THR A 62 -15.23 -10.65 -20.80
C THR A 62 -16.68 -11.10 -20.94
N PRO A 63 -17.67 -10.22 -20.72
CA PRO A 63 -19.06 -10.57 -20.94
C PRO A 63 -19.22 -11.13 -22.36
N PRO A 64 -20.10 -12.13 -22.55
CA PRO A 64 -20.35 -12.65 -23.88
C PRO A 64 -20.76 -11.51 -24.81
N PRO A 65 -20.34 -11.53 -26.09
CA PRO A 65 -20.72 -10.50 -27.05
C PRO A 65 -22.25 -10.36 -27.07
N PRO A 66 -22.77 -9.13 -27.20
CA PRO A 66 -24.21 -8.92 -27.27
C PRO A 66 -24.79 -9.75 -28.42
N PRO A 67 -26.00 -10.33 -28.24
CA PRO A 67 -26.64 -11.08 -29.30
C PRO A 67 -26.76 -10.17 -30.53
N LEU A 68 -26.40 -10.70 -31.70
CA LEU A 68 -26.71 -10.08 -32.97
C LEU A 68 -28.22 -9.84 -32.99
N SER A 69 -28.64 -8.58 -32.85
CA SER A 69 -30.01 -8.20 -33.17
C SER A 69 -30.18 -8.50 -34.65
N GLU A 70 -30.83 -9.62 -34.92
CA GLU A 70 -31.37 -9.95 -36.23
C GLU A 70 -32.27 -8.77 -36.62
N SER A 71 -31.81 -7.97 -37.58
CA SER A 71 -32.59 -6.90 -38.16
C SER A 71 -33.79 -7.56 -38.85
N LYS A 72 -34.88 -7.70 -38.11
CA LYS A 72 -36.15 -8.18 -38.66
C LYS A 72 -36.63 -7.16 -39.70
N PRO A 73 -37.05 -7.61 -40.89
CA PRO A 73 -37.41 -6.73 -42.02
C PRO A 73 -38.60 -5.83 -41.72
#